data_AF-A0AAP3FD75-F1
#
_entry.id   AF-A0AAP3FD75-F1
#
_cell.length_a   1.000
_cell.length_b   1.000
_cell.length_c   1.000
_cell.angle_alpha   90.00
_cell.angle_beta   90.00
_cell.angle_gamma   90.00
#
_symmetry.space_group_name_H-M   'P 1'
#
loop_
_entity.id
_entity.type
_entity.pdbx_description
1 polymer ?
#
loop_
_entity_poly.entity_id
_entity_poly.type
_entity_poly.pdbx_seq_one_letter_code
_entity_poly.pdbx_strand_id
1 'polypeptide(L)'
;MSDNRTIELHDNATYIENYGDGPKKKEEKAKAEEKFRPLPESLANPQGLMVLSSLAIHGFLDEHFQPKGLSVAKTAVLASQISTKLGIQNVWVVFGTFWNIDKENLRSAFNKGMEQQQMSGFIGETAKSINIC
;
A
#
# COMPACT_ATOMS: atom_id res chain seq x y z
N MET A 1 -36.28 21.27 70.24
CA MET A 1 -36.71 20.58 69.00
C MET A 1 -35.85 21.11 67.86
N SER A 2 -34.92 20.24 67.48
CA SER A 2 -34.19 20.05 66.24
C SER A 2 -33.77 21.21 65.32
N ASP A 3 -32.45 21.42 65.32
CA ASP A 3 -31.54 21.13 64.20
C ASP A 3 -31.76 21.86 62.87
N ASN A 4 -30.98 22.93 62.67
CA ASN A 4 -30.65 23.43 61.35
C ASN A 4 -29.27 22.85 60.96
N ARG A 5 -29.25 21.85 60.06
CA ARG A 5 -28.05 21.32 59.40
C ARG A 5 -27.67 22.19 58.20
N THR A 6 -26.47 21.93 57.63
CA THR A 6 -25.84 22.44 56.37
C THR A 6 -24.66 23.38 56.73
N ILE A 7 -23.39 23.17 56.34
CA ILE A 7 -22.82 22.50 55.14
C ILE A 7 -21.45 21.86 55.45
N GLU A 8 -21.23 20.73 54.78
CA GLU A 8 -20.06 19.84 54.69
C GLU A 8 -18.83 20.58 54.12
N LEU A 9 -17.66 20.54 54.76
CA LEU A 9 -16.61 19.50 54.72
C LEU A 9 -16.02 19.20 53.33
N HIS A 10 -14.86 19.82 53.12
CA HIS A 10 -13.64 19.38 52.43
C HIS A 10 -13.64 19.12 50.92
N ASP A 11 -12.81 19.93 50.26
CA ASP A 11 -12.18 19.66 48.97
C ASP A 11 -11.64 18.22 48.91
N ASN A 12 -12.28 17.36 48.11
CA ASN A 12 -11.64 16.18 47.55
C ASN A 12 -11.77 16.22 46.02
N ALA A 13 -10.66 16.43 45.34
CA ALA A 13 -10.59 16.22 43.91
C ALA A 13 -10.58 14.70 43.68
N THR A 14 -11.68 14.15 43.16
CA THR A 14 -11.76 12.76 42.73
C THR A 14 -10.81 12.52 41.55
N TYR A 15 -9.79 11.73 41.81
CA TYR A 15 -8.84 11.14 40.87
C TYR A 15 -9.57 10.25 39.86
N ILE A 16 -9.43 10.55 38.56
CA ILE A 16 -9.88 9.68 37.47
C ILE A 16 -8.65 8.94 36.95
N GLU A 17 -8.51 7.66 37.28
CA GLU A 17 -7.68 6.73 36.52
C GLU A 17 -8.38 6.39 35.22
N ASN A 18 -7.74 6.67 34.09
CA ASN A 18 -8.05 6.01 32.84
C ASN A 18 -6.77 5.30 32.36
N TYR A 19 -6.77 3.97 32.52
CA TYR A 19 -5.86 3.09 31.78
C TYR A 19 -6.09 3.28 30.29
N GLY A 20 -5.03 3.57 29.54
CA GLY A 20 -5.12 3.78 28.09
C GLY A 20 -3.76 3.95 27.42
N ASP A 21 -3.06 2.83 27.26
CA ASP A 21 -2.18 2.49 26.13
C ASP A 21 -1.80 3.60 25.11
N GLY A 22 -0.59 4.12 25.28
CA GLY A 22 0.34 4.49 24.19
C GLY A 22 0.16 5.83 23.45
N PRO A 23 1.23 6.62 23.21
CA PRO A 23 1.26 7.51 22.07
C PRO A 23 1.51 6.68 20.80
N LYS A 24 0.41 6.26 20.17
CA LYS A 24 0.42 5.71 18.80
C LYS A 24 1.09 6.72 17.88
N LYS A 25 2.20 6.28 17.27
CA LYS A 25 2.90 7.01 16.21
C LYS A 25 1.87 7.42 15.14
N LYS A 26 1.99 8.67 14.70
CA LYS A 26 1.27 9.29 13.60
C LYS A 26 1.16 8.35 12.38
N GLU A 27 0.07 7.61 12.29
CA GLU A 27 -0.44 7.03 11.03
C GLU A 27 -1.63 7.84 10.56
N GLU A 28 -1.42 9.16 10.43
CA GLU A 28 -2.27 9.99 9.62
C GLU A 28 -1.60 10.13 8.25
N LYS A 29 -1.59 9.03 7.49
CA LYS A 29 -1.16 9.05 6.08
C LYS A 29 -2.35 8.75 5.19
N ALA A 30 -3.03 9.84 4.88
CA ALA A 30 -3.86 10.05 3.70
C ALA A 30 -4.89 8.96 3.40
N LYS A 31 -6.15 9.27 3.73
CA LYS A 31 -7.28 8.95 2.86
C LYS A 31 -6.93 9.51 1.47
N ALA A 32 -6.29 8.70 0.64
CA ALA A 32 -6.05 9.04 -0.75
C ALA A 32 -7.44 9.11 -1.39
N GLU A 33 -7.90 10.32 -1.68
CA GLU A 33 -8.88 10.50 -2.76
C GLU A 33 -8.34 9.69 -3.94
N GLU A 34 -9.14 8.74 -4.41
CA GLU A 34 -8.85 7.87 -5.55
C GLU A 34 -8.79 8.74 -6.82
N LYS A 35 -7.76 9.59 -6.90
CA LYS A 35 -7.46 10.41 -8.05
C LYS A 35 -6.83 9.46 -9.04
N PHE A 36 -7.65 9.01 -9.98
CA PHE A 36 -7.23 8.34 -11.20
C PHE A 36 -5.97 9.04 -11.73
N ARG A 37 -4.84 8.33 -11.66
CA ARG A 37 -3.56 8.82 -12.18
C ARG A 37 -3.53 8.49 -13.67
N PRO A 38 -3.08 9.41 -14.53
CA PRO A 38 -2.88 9.07 -15.94
C PRO A 38 -1.89 7.92 -16.07
N LEU A 39 -2.13 7.05 -17.05
CA LEU A 39 -1.22 5.97 -17.36
C LEU A 39 0.13 6.55 -17.81
N PRO A 40 1.28 6.11 -17.25
CA PRO A 40 2.59 6.57 -17.68
C PRO A 40 2.82 6.32 -19.17
N GLU A 41 3.51 7.22 -19.87
CA GLU A 41 3.80 7.07 -21.31
C GLU A 41 4.49 5.74 -21.64
N SER A 42 5.37 5.27 -20.76
CA SER A 42 6.05 3.98 -20.88
C SER A 42 5.12 2.76 -20.86
N LEU A 43 3.89 2.94 -20.36
CA LEU A 43 2.82 1.93 -20.31
C LEU A 43 1.70 2.23 -21.32
N ALA A 44 1.58 3.47 -21.79
CA ALA A 44 0.57 3.93 -22.74
C ALA A 44 0.91 3.57 -24.20
N ASN A 45 1.29 2.32 -24.44
CA ASN A 45 1.51 1.75 -25.76
C ASN A 45 0.81 0.39 -25.87
N PRO A 46 0.60 -0.17 -27.07
CA PRO A 46 -0.16 -1.41 -27.24
C PRO A 46 0.38 -2.57 -26.40
N GLN A 47 1.71 -2.73 -26.33
CA GLN A 47 2.33 -3.81 -25.55
C GLN A 47 2.13 -3.62 -24.04
N GLY A 48 2.32 -2.39 -23.55
CA GLY A 48 2.06 -2.03 -22.15
C GLY A 48 0.61 -2.29 -21.75
N LEU A 49 -0.34 -1.90 -22.59
CA LEU A 49 -1.76 -2.15 -22.37
C LEU A 49 -2.09 -3.65 -22.36
N MET A 50 -1.53 -4.45 -23.28
CA MET A 50 -1.74 -5.91 -23.26
C MET A 50 -1.26 -6.54 -21.95
N VAL A 51 -0.05 -6.18 -21.49
CA VAL A 51 0.51 -6.68 -20.22
C VAL A 51 -0.37 -6.30 -19.04
N LEU A 52 -0.80 -5.03 -18.96
CA LEU A 52 -1.66 -4.54 -17.87
C LEU A 52 -3.04 -5.21 -17.89
N SER A 53 -3.65 -5.34 -19.06
CA SER A 53 -4.94 -6.02 -19.24
C SER A 53 -4.87 -7.50 -18.84
N SER A 54 -3.83 -8.23 -19.24
CA SER A 54 -3.65 -9.62 -18.83
C SER A 54 -3.49 -9.75 -17.32
N LEU A 55 -2.70 -8.87 -16.69
CA LEU A 55 -2.54 -8.86 -15.24
C LEU A 55 -3.85 -8.55 -14.50
N ALA A 56 -4.69 -7.65 -15.05
CA ALA A 56 -6.01 -7.36 -14.51
C ALA A 56 -6.98 -8.55 -14.65
N ILE A 57 -7.00 -9.21 -15.81
CA ILE A 57 -7.81 -10.43 -16.05
C ILE A 57 -7.46 -11.54 -15.06
N HIS A 58 -6.18 -11.71 -14.75
CA HIS A 58 -5.69 -12.69 -13.78
C HIS A 58 -5.78 -12.22 -12.32
N GLY A 59 -6.29 -11.01 -12.07
CA GLY A 59 -6.59 -10.50 -10.73
C GLY A 59 -5.41 -9.92 -9.95
N PHE A 60 -4.25 -9.71 -10.58
CA PHE A 60 -3.10 -9.05 -9.95
C PHE A 60 -3.27 -7.53 -9.89
N LEU A 61 -3.99 -6.98 -10.86
CA LEU A 61 -4.35 -5.57 -10.93
C LEU A 61 -5.88 -5.41 -10.89
N ASP A 62 -6.36 -4.24 -10.48
CA ASP A 62 -7.77 -3.86 -10.62
C ASP A 62 -8.06 -3.19 -11.98
N GLU A 63 -9.29 -2.69 -12.14
CA GLU A 63 -9.77 -2.01 -13.35
C GLU A 63 -9.02 -0.70 -13.67
N HIS A 64 -8.36 -0.12 -12.68
CA HIS A 64 -7.51 1.07 -12.81
C HIS A 64 -6.02 0.72 -12.93
N PHE A 65 -5.71 -0.56 -13.16
CA PHE A 65 -4.37 -1.11 -13.21
C PHE A 65 -3.54 -0.88 -11.93
N GLN A 66 -4.20 -0.81 -10.77
CA GLN A 66 -3.56 -0.71 -9.47
C GLN A 66 -3.36 -2.12 -8.86
N PRO A 67 -2.31 -2.34 -8.04
CA PRO A 67 -2.06 -3.62 -7.38
C PRO A 67 -3.23 -3.99 -6.44
N LYS A 68 -3.83 -5.16 -6.64
CA LYS A 68 -5.01 -5.59 -5.88
C LYS A 68 -4.66 -6.73 -4.92
N GLY A 69 -4.83 -6.49 -3.61
CA GLY A 69 -4.61 -7.52 -2.58
C GLY A 69 -3.16 -8.02 -2.47
N LEU A 70 -2.19 -7.25 -2.99
CA LEU A 70 -0.78 -7.59 -2.95
C LEU A 70 -0.08 -6.92 -1.78
N SER A 71 0.87 -7.62 -1.15
CA SER A 71 1.80 -6.99 -0.22
C SER A 71 2.74 -6.04 -0.97
N VAL A 72 3.30 -5.04 -0.27
CA VAL A 72 4.22 -4.07 -0.90
C VAL A 72 5.41 -4.76 -1.59
N ALA A 73 5.91 -5.88 -1.03
CA ALA A 73 6.97 -6.67 -1.66
C ALA A 73 6.51 -7.33 -2.97
N LYS A 74 5.31 -7.94 -3.00
CA LYS A 74 4.72 -8.51 -4.22
C LYS A 74 4.44 -7.43 -5.28
N THR A 75 3.94 -6.28 -4.85
CA THR A 75 3.75 -5.11 -5.70
C THR A 75 5.07 -4.66 -6.33
N ALA A 76 6.14 -4.56 -5.56
CA ALA A 76 7.45 -4.15 -6.09
C ALA A 76 8.06 -5.17 -7.05
N VAL A 77 7.89 -6.47 -6.79
CA VAL A 77 8.27 -7.55 -7.72
C VAL A 77 7.47 -7.46 -9.02
N LEU A 78 6.17 -7.21 -8.94
CA LEU A 78 5.32 -7.03 -10.11
C LEU A 78 5.77 -5.83 -10.97
N ALA A 79 6.08 -4.68 -10.36
CA ALA A 79 6.64 -3.53 -11.07
C ALA A 79 7.95 -3.87 -11.81
N SER A 80 8.82 -4.65 -11.18
CA SER A 80 10.09 -5.10 -11.78
C SER A 80 9.87 -6.02 -12.99
N GLN A 81 8.94 -6.98 -12.90
CA GLN A 81 8.63 -7.89 -14.00
C GLN A 81 7.99 -7.17 -15.19
N ILE A 82 7.03 -6.28 -14.95
CA ILE A 82 6.42 -5.46 -16.01
C ILE A 82 7.50 -4.61 -16.69
N SER A 83 8.37 -3.97 -15.90
CA SER A 83 9.45 -3.14 -16.44
C SER A 83 10.44 -3.92 -17.27
N THR A 84 10.79 -5.14 -16.84
CA THR A 84 11.69 -6.04 -17.58
C THR A 84 11.07 -6.43 -18.92
N LYS A 85 9.78 -6.81 -18.95
CA LYS A 85 9.07 -7.17 -20.18
C LYS A 85 8.99 -6.01 -21.17
N LEU A 86 8.78 -4.80 -20.67
CA LEU A 86 8.51 -3.61 -21.49
C LEU A 86 9.75 -2.72 -21.71
N GLY A 87 10.92 -3.08 -21.18
CA GLY A 87 12.13 -2.27 -21.28
C GLY A 87 12.05 -0.92 -20.56
N ILE A 88 11.24 -0.81 -19.51
CA ILE A 88 11.00 0.45 -18.78
C ILE A 88 12.18 0.75 -17.86
N GLN A 89 12.76 1.93 -18.04
CA GLN A 89 13.77 2.48 -17.13
C GLN A 89 13.10 3.22 -15.96
N ASN A 90 13.87 3.51 -14.90
CA ASN A 90 13.39 4.23 -13.72
C ASN A 90 12.14 3.59 -13.06
N VAL A 91 12.10 2.25 -13.03
CA VAL A 91 11.00 1.41 -12.50
C VAL A 91 10.29 2.01 -11.30
N TRP A 92 11.04 2.33 -10.25
CA TRP A 92 10.47 2.79 -8.98
C TRP A 92 9.84 4.18 -9.07
N VAL A 93 10.33 5.06 -9.95
CA VAL A 93 9.74 6.38 -10.18
C VAL A 93 8.44 6.24 -10.97
N VAL A 94 8.44 5.44 -12.04
CA VAL A 94 7.27 5.19 -12.89
C VAL A 94 6.15 4.58 -12.05
N PHE A 95 6.41 3.43 -11.42
CA PHE A 95 5.40 2.71 -10.64
C PHE A 95 5.09 3.36 -9.30
N GLY A 96 6.06 4.06 -8.69
CA GLY A 96 5.79 4.81 -7.47
C GLY A 96 4.83 5.98 -7.70
N THR A 97 4.98 6.67 -8.82
CA THR A 97 4.05 7.74 -9.22
C THR A 97 2.69 7.16 -9.61
N PHE A 98 2.68 6.10 -10.41
CA PHE A 98 1.46 5.50 -10.94
C PHE A 98 0.60 4.82 -9.86
N TRP A 99 1.22 4.09 -8.95
CA TRP A 99 0.54 3.39 -7.86
C TRP A 99 0.49 4.18 -6.55
N ASN A 100 1.00 5.42 -6.56
CA ASN A 100 1.06 6.29 -5.38
C ASN A 100 1.80 5.64 -4.19
N ILE A 101 2.87 4.91 -4.49
CA ILE A 101 3.75 4.27 -3.49
C ILE A 101 5.10 4.99 -3.54
N ASP A 102 5.68 5.28 -2.39
CA ASP A 102 7.02 5.88 -2.35
C ASP A 102 8.06 5.00 -3.10
N LYS A 103 8.88 5.63 -3.95
CA LYS A 103 9.84 4.92 -4.81
C LYS A 103 10.92 4.18 -4.02
N GLU A 104 11.35 4.75 -2.89
CA GLU A 104 12.37 4.12 -2.04
C GLU A 104 11.77 2.95 -1.26
N ASN A 105 10.50 3.08 -0.87
CA ASN A 105 9.73 1.98 -0.30
C ASN A 105 9.58 0.82 -1.30
N LEU A 106 9.21 1.09 -2.56
CA LEU A 106 9.16 0.04 -3.61
C LEU A 106 10.51 -0.64 -3.80
N ARG A 107 11.59 0.15 -3.95
CA ARG A 107 12.93 -0.39 -4.13
C ARG A 107 13.37 -1.27 -2.95
N SER A 108 13.14 -0.82 -1.72
CA SER A 108 13.48 -1.57 -0.51
C SER A 108 12.64 -2.83 -0.37
N ALA A 109 11.33 -2.75 -0.64
CA ALA A 109 10.41 -3.88 -0.58
C ALA A 109 10.73 -4.93 -1.65
N PHE A 110 11.19 -4.53 -2.84
CA PHE A 110 11.70 -5.45 -3.85
C PHE A 110 12.90 -6.24 -3.31
N ASN A 111 13.93 -5.55 -2.82
CA ASN A 111 15.15 -6.20 -2.30
C ASN A 111 14.81 -7.22 -1.20
N LYS A 112 13.98 -6.83 -0.23
CA LYS A 112 13.49 -7.72 0.84
C LYS A 112 12.62 -8.86 0.31
N GLY A 113 11.82 -8.59 -0.71
CA GLY A 113 10.94 -9.58 -1.32
C GLY A 113 11.71 -10.70 -2.02
N MET A 114 12.83 -10.36 -2.66
CA MET A 114 13.70 -11.33 -3.34
C MET A 114 14.43 -12.27 -2.38
N GLU A 115 14.57 -11.90 -1.10
CA GLU A 115 15.14 -12.76 -0.05
C GLU A 115 14.13 -13.80 0.49
N GLN A 116 12.83 -13.65 0.21
CA GLN A 116 11.78 -14.53 0.71
C GLN A 116 11.56 -15.74 -0.21
N GLN A 117 11.68 -16.96 0.33
CA GLN A 117 11.47 -18.20 -0.43
C GLN A 117 10.09 -18.28 -1.11
N GLN A 118 9.04 -17.80 -0.42
CA GLN A 118 7.67 -17.78 -0.92
C GLN A 118 7.44 -16.86 -2.13
N MET A 119 8.41 -16.00 -2.48
CA MET A 119 8.29 -15.10 -3.62
C MET A 119 8.37 -15.83 -4.96
N SER A 120 9.06 -16.99 -5.01
CA SER A 120 9.26 -17.78 -6.22
C SER A 120 7.95 -18.22 -6.89
N GLY A 121 6.97 -18.70 -6.11
CA GLY A 121 5.66 -19.09 -6.63
C GLY A 121 4.91 -17.92 -7.26
N PHE A 122 4.91 -16.78 -6.57
CA PHE A 122 4.28 -15.55 -7.07
C PHE A 122 4.91 -15.06 -8.37
N ILE A 123 6.26 -15.03 -8.45
CA ILE A 123 7.00 -14.66 -9.67
C ILE A 123 6.60 -15.55 -10.85
N GLY A 124 6.46 -16.85 -10.61
CA GLY A 124 6.08 -17.81 -11.65
C GLY A 124 4.64 -17.61 -12.13
N GLU A 125 3.71 -17.29 -11.23
CA GLU A 125 2.32 -17.02 -11.57
C GLU A 125 2.17 -15.74 -12.39
N THR A 126 2.75 -14.63 -11.94
CA THR A 126 2.70 -13.34 -12.65
C THR A 126 3.43 -13.40 -13.99
N ALA A 127 4.54 -14.14 -14.08
CA ALA A 127 5.27 -14.32 -15.34
C ALA A 127 4.43 -15.02 -16.42
N LYS A 128 3.54 -15.93 -16.05
CA LYS A 128 2.60 -16.55 -17.01
C LYS A 128 1.67 -15.48 -17.59
N SER A 129 1.04 -14.67 -16.74
CA SER A 129 0.18 -13.58 -17.18
C SER A 129 0.90 -12.56 -18.06
N ILE A 130 2.14 -12.20 -17.73
CA ILE A 130 2.93 -11.23 -18.50
C ILE A 130 3.34 -11.78 -19.88
N ASN A 131 3.59 -13.08 -20.00
CA ASN A 131 4.11 -13.69 -21.23
C ASN A 131 3.05 -14.29 -22.16
N ILE A 132 1.78 -14.35 -21.73
CA ILE A 132 0.65 -14.67 -22.63
C ILE A 132 0.41 -13.57 -23.68
N CYS A 133 0.96 -12.37 -23.44
CA CYS A 133 0.92 -11.19 -24.32
C CYS A 133 2.19 -11.09 -25.19
#